data_AF-A0A6L3VIL4-F1
#
_entry.id   AF-A0A6L3VIL4-F1
#
_cell.length_a   1.000
_cell.length_b   1.000
_cell.length_c   1.000
_cell.angle_alpha   90.00
_cell.angle_beta   90.00
_cell.angle_gamma   90.00
#
_symmetry.space_group_name_H-M   'P 1'
#
loop_
_entity.id
_entity.type
_entity.pdbx_description
1 polymer ?
#
loop_
_entity_poly.entity_id
_entity_poly.type
_entity_poly.pdbx_seq_one_letter_code
_entity_poly.pdbx_strand_id
1 'polypeptide(L)'
;MNEKTLQLFKTLTELPGAPGNEHLVRKFMREQLGKYADEVVQDKLGSIFGVKRGSENGPTVMVAGHMDEVGFMVTSITDNGMLRFQTLGGWWSQVLLAQRVQIMTDNGPVIGVIGSIPPHLLDEAKRSKPMEITNMLIDIGADDREDAKKIGIKPGQQIVPICPFTPMANEKKILAKAWDNRYGCGLAIELLEEVKDEKLPNILYSGATVQEEVGLRGARTAANMINPDIFFALDASPANDMSGNKNEFGQLGKGTLLRIYDRSMVTHRGMREYILDTAESNQIPYQYFISQGGTDAGSVHLSNEGVPSAVIGICSRYIHTHASIIHVDDYAAAKELLVKLVKSCDRTTVESIRQNS
;
A
#
# COMPACT_ATOMS: atom_id res chain seq x y z
N MET A 1 -17.01 -7.98 -6.72
CA MET A 1 -16.71 -7.59 -5.31
C MET A 1 -18.04 -7.44 -4.58
N ASN A 2 -18.20 -8.02 -3.39
CA ASN A 2 -19.45 -7.89 -2.63
C ASN A 2 -19.52 -6.56 -1.86
N GLU A 3 -20.70 -6.22 -1.32
CA GLU A 3 -20.93 -4.94 -0.64
C GLU A 3 -20.09 -4.75 0.63
N LYS A 4 -19.84 -5.84 1.36
CA LYS A 4 -18.98 -5.82 2.54
C LYS A 4 -17.55 -5.43 2.19
N THR A 5 -16.97 -6.05 1.15
CA THR A 5 -15.62 -5.76 0.66
C THR A 5 -15.55 -4.33 0.11
N LEU A 6 -16.59 -3.84 -0.58
CA LEU A 6 -16.67 -2.45 -1.04
C LEU A 6 -16.64 -1.47 0.14
N GLN A 7 -17.40 -1.72 1.20
CA GLN A 7 -17.42 -0.87 2.39
C GLN A 7 -16.09 -0.91 3.16
N LEU A 8 -15.43 -2.08 3.20
CA LEU A 8 -14.08 -2.23 3.76
C LEU A 8 -13.10 -1.32 3.02
N PHE A 9 -13.04 -1.40 1.69
CA PHE A 9 -12.11 -0.59 0.91
C PHE A 9 -12.46 0.89 0.92
N LYS A 10 -13.74 1.25 0.84
CA LYS A 10 -14.18 2.65 1.01
C LYS A 10 -13.60 3.24 2.29
N THR A 11 -13.79 2.54 3.42
CA THR A 11 -13.26 2.98 4.71
C THR A 11 -11.74 3.07 4.68
N LEU A 12 -11.05 2.02 4.25
CA LEU A 12 -9.58 1.99 4.22
C LEU A 12 -8.99 3.09 3.33
N THR A 13 -9.53 3.32 2.14
CA THR A 13 -9.00 4.32 1.19
C THR A 13 -9.29 5.76 1.64
N GLU A 14 -10.35 5.99 2.41
CA GLU A 14 -10.71 7.34 2.88
C GLU A 14 -10.00 7.72 4.19
N LEU A 15 -9.54 6.74 4.98
CA LEU A 15 -8.72 7.02 6.17
C LEU A 15 -7.41 7.72 5.78
N PRO A 16 -6.98 8.77 6.51
CA PRO A 16 -5.68 9.38 6.31
C PRO A 16 -4.59 8.56 7.01
N GLY A 17 -3.45 8.40 6.34
CA GLY A 17 -2.29 7.75 6.94
C GLY A 17 -1.03 7.93 6.11
N ALA A 18 -0.43 9.12 6.14
CA ALA A 18 0.90 9.32 5.54
C ALA A 18 1.98 8.57 6.37
N PRO A 19 3.19 8.31 5.80
CA PRO A 19 4.27 7.66 6.51
C PRO A 19 4.55 8.29 7.88
N GLY A 20 4.59 7.47 8.93
CA GLY A 20 4.76 7.86 10.32
C GLY A 20 3.49 8.37 11.01
N ASN A 21 2.36 8.43 10.31
CA ASN A 21 1.07 8.94 10.81
C ASN A 21 -0.08 7.94 10.60
N GLU A 22 0.19 6.65 10.52
CA GLU A 22 -0.73 5.57 10.15
C GLU A 22 -1.73 5.19 11.26
N HIS A 23 -1.78 5.94 12.36
CA HIS A 23 -2.55 5.62 13.56
C HIS A 23 -4.05 5.36 13.34
N LEU A 24 -4.70 6.09 12.44
CA LEU A 24 -6.12 5.90 12.13
C LEU A 24 -6.36 4.61 11.33
N VAL A 25 -5.51 4.34 10.34
CA VAL A 25 -5.52 3.09 9.58
C VAL A 25 -5.24 1.91 10.52
N ARG A 26 -4.21 2.02 11.38
CA ARG A 26 -3.86 1.00 12.38
C ARG A 26 -4.98 0.72 13.37
N LYS A 27 -5.68 1.75 13.84
CA LYS A 27 -6.84 1.57 14.73
C LYS A 27 -7.90 0.74 14.05
N PHE A 28 -8.24 1.07 12.80
CA PHE A 28 -9.20 0.31 12.01
C PHE A 28 -8.73 -1.13 11.76
N MET A 29 -7.46 -1.32 11.37
CA MET A 29 -6.85 -2.64 11.21
C MET A 29 -6.95 -3.46 12.50
N ARG A 30 -6.60 -2.88 13.66
CA ARG A 30 -6.71 -3.56 14.97
C ARG A 30 -8.13 -4.07 15.24
N GLU A 31 -9.12 -3.23 15.00
CA GLU A 31 -10.53 -3.57 15.20
C GLU A 31 -11.01 -4.69 14.25
N GLN A 32 -10.56 -4.69 12.98
CA GLN A 32 -10.96 -5.73 12.02
C GLN A 32 -10.20 -7.04 12.23
N LEU A 33 -8.87 -6.99 12.41
CA LEU A 33 -8.04 -8.16 12.66
C LEU A 33 -8.48 -8.89 13.93
N GLY A 34 -8.78 -8.16 15.01
CA GLY A 34 -9.21 -8.72 16.29
C GLY A 34 -10.55 -9.46 16.26
N LYS A 35 -11.34 -9.36 15.18
CA LYS A 35 -12.58 -10.15 15.01
C LYS A 35 -12.32 -11.60 14.59
N TYR A 36 -11.16 -11.86 14.01
CA TYR A 36 -10.87 -13.12 13.32
C TYR A 36 -9.57 -13.79 13.78
N ALA A 37 -8.64 -13.02 14.35
CA ALA A 37 -7.37 -13.52 14.87
C ALA A 37 -7.51 -14.07 16.30
N ASP A 38 -6.64 -15.01 16.66
CA ASP A 38 -6.52 -15.53 18.02
C ASP A 38 -5.84 -14.50 18.95
N GLU A 39 -4.94 -13.68 18.39
CA GLU A 39 -4.34 -12.51 19.07
C GLU A 39 -3.94 -11.42 18.06
N VAL A 40 -3.65 -10.22 18.55
CA VAL A 40 -3.14 -9.10 17.71
C VAL A 40 -1.83 -8.59 18.28
N VAL A 41 -0.77 -8.68 17.48
CA VAL A 41 0.58 -8.20 17.82
C VAL A 41 0.91 -6.91 17.08
N GLN A 42 1.83 -6.11 17.65
CA GLN A 42 2.27 -4.86 17.04
C GLN A 42 3.75 -4.64 17.30
N ASP A 43 4.49 -4.19 16.29
CA ASP A 43 5.88 -3.77 16.47
C ASP A 43 5.98 -2.37 17.11
N LYS A 44 7.21 -1.92 17.34
CA LYS A 44 7.50 -0.63 17.99
C LYS A 44 7.37 0.59 17.07
N LEU A 45 7.30 0.39 15.74
CA LEU A 45 7.06 1.48 14.79
C LEU A 45 5.57 1.65 14.46
N GLY A 46 4.77 0.61 14.68
CA GLY A 46 3.33 0.61 14.50
C GLY A 46 2.81 -0.45 13.53
N SER A 47 3.63 -1.31 12.93
CA SER A 47 3.13 -2.44 12.12
C SER A 47 2.26 -3.34 12.98
N ILE A 48 1.15 -3.85 12.44
CA ILE A 48 0.14 -4.60 13.20
C ILE A 48 -0.26 -5.88 12.48
N PHE A 49 -0.38 -6.98 13.21
CA PHE A 49 -0.72 -8.30 12.67
C PHE A 49 -1.71 -9.03 13.56
N GLY A 50 -2.72 -9.64 12.94
CA GLY A 50 -3.52 -10.68 13.56
C GLY A 50 -2.80 -12.02 13.40
N VAL A 51 -2.75 -12.81 14.48
CA VAL A 51 -2.16 -14.14 14.46
C VAL A 51 -3.26 -15.19 14.45
N LYS A 52 -3.19 -16.14 13.51
CA LYS A 52 -3.96 -17.38 13.52
C LYS A 52 -3.02 -18.53 13.86
N ARG A 53 -3.26 -19.17 15.00
CA ARG A 53 -2.54 -20.35 15.47
C ARG A 53 -3.11 -21.58 14.74
N GLY A 54 -2.32 -22.12 13.82
CA GLY A 54 -2.53 -23.45 13.23
C GLY A 54 -1.63 -24.49 13.87
N SER A 55 -1.01 -25.35 13.07
CA SER A 55 -0.08 -26.38 13.54
C SER A 55 1.14 -25.77 14.28
N GLU A 56 1.39 -26.20 15.52
CA GLU A 56 2.54 -25.75 16.31
C GLU A 56 3.89 -26.08 15.68
N ASN A 57 3.96 -27.18 14.92
CA ASN A 57 5.15 -27.59 14.15
C ASN A 57 5.17 -27.01 12.73
N GLY A 58 4.12 -26.29 12.35
CA GLY A 58 3.98 -25.64 11.05
C GLY A 58 4.94 -24.45 10.88
N PRO A 59 5.20 -24.02 9.64
CA PRO A 59 6.03 -22.85 9.39
C PRO A 59 5.33 -21.57 9.86
N THR A 60 6.13 -20.52 10.10
CA THR A 60 5.60 -19.18 10.34
C THR A 60 5.40 -18.47 9.01
N VAL A 61 4.15 -18.22 8.63
CA VAL A 61 3.78 -17.52 7.39
C VAL A 61 3.47 -16.07 7.73
N MET A 62 4.16 -15.12 7.10
CA MET A 62 3.86 -13.70 7.22
C MET A 62 3.19 -13.19 5.94
N VAL A 63 2.13 -12.42 6.10
CA VAL A 63 1.38 -11.77 5.02
C VAL A 63 1.17 -10.30 5.39
N ALA A 64 1.59 -9.37 4.54
CA ALA A 64 1.47 -7.96 4.84
C ALA A 64 1.20 -7.11 3.61
N GLY A 65 0.23 -6.20 3.70
CA GLY A 65 0.27 -4.95 2.95
C GLY A 65 0.96 -3.85 3.77
N HIS A 66 0.91 -2.60 3.30
CA HIS A 66 1.39 -1.44 4.06
C HIS A 66 0.26 -0.43 4.32
N MET A 67 0.28 0.19 5.50
CA MET A 67 -0.79 1.10 5.94
C MET A 67 -0.62 2.52 5.43
N ASP A 68 0.62 2.94 5.18
CA ASP A 68 0.91 4.27 4.71
C ASP A 68 0.40 4.50 3.28
N GLU A 69 0.14 5.76 2.96
CA GLU A 69 -0.09 6.22 1.60
C GLU A 69 0.87 7.38 1.33
N VAL A 70 1.33 7.53 0.09
CA VAL A 70 2.10 8.72 -0.27
C VAL A 70 1.35 10.01 0.12
N GLY A 71 2.08 10.97 0.66
CA GLY A 71 1.49 12.20 1.19
C GLY A 71 2.53 13.29 1.35
N PHE A 72 2.25 14.23 2.23
CA PHE A 72 3.15 15.34 2.53
C PHE A 72 3.16 15.65 4.03
N MET A 73 4.09 16.49 4.44
CA MET A 73 4.23 16.97 5.81
C MET A 73 4.48 18.46 5.80
N VAL A 74 3.77 19.21 6.66
CA VAL A 74 4.03 20.65 6.85
C VAL A 74 5.46 20.84 7.35
N THR A 75 6.24 21.69 6.69
CA THR A 75 7.62 22.02 7.13
C THR A 75 7.72 23.40 7.74
N SER A 76 7.00 24.38 7.20
CA SER A 76 6.95 25.74 7.74
C SER A 76 5.78 26.53 7.16
N ILE A 77 5.50 27.66 7.79
CA ILE A 77 4.51 28.65 7.34
C ILE A 77 5.30 29.84 6.79
N THR A 78 4.87 30.46 5.69
CA THR A 78 5.44 31.71 5.17
C THR A 78 4.84 32.92 5.90
N ASP A 79 5.37 34.12 5.65
CA ASP A 79 4.84 35.33 6.31
C ASP A 79 3.42 35.67 5.84
N ASN A 80 3.09 35.35 4.59
CA ASN A 80 1.77 35.51 3.99
C ASN A 80 0.88 34.26 4.12
N GLY A 81 1.06 33.45 5.17
CA GLY A 81 0.13 32.37 5.53
C GLY A 81 0.20 31.08 4.70
N MET A 82 1.08 31.00 3.69
CA MET A 82 1.23 29.81 2.85
C MET A 82 2.01 28.71 3.56
N LEU A 83 1.73 27.45 3.24
CA LEU A 83 2.42 26.31 3.85
C LEU A 83 3.49 25.77 2.90
N ARG A 84 4.70 25.59 3.43
CA ARG A 84 5.73 24.75 2.81
C ARG A 84 5.55 23.31 3.26
N PHE A 85 5.88 22.38 2.38
CA PHE A 85 5.72 20.96 2.65
C PHE A 85 6.90 20.12 2.16
N GLN A 86 7.02 18.91 2.72
CA GLN A 86 7.93 17.86 2.31
C GLN A 86 7.10 16.68 1.80
N THR A 87 7.45 16.11 0.65
CA THR A 87 6.84 14.85 0.18
C THR A 87 7.23 13.70 1.10
N LEU A 88 6.26 12.87 1.43
CA LEU A 88 6.44 11.59 2.11
C LEU A 88 6.08 10.49 1.10
N GLY A 89 7.10 9.80 0.61
CA GLY A 89 6.99 8.91 -0.54
C GLY A 89 7.30 9.58 -1.87
N GLY A 90 7.28 8.78 -2.94
CA GLY A 90 7.58 9.23 -4.30
C GLY A 90 6.41 10.01 -4.92
N TRP A 91 6.67 11.23 -5.40
CA TRP A 91 5.68 12.02 -6.12
C TRP A 91 6.23 12.55 -7.43
N TRP A 92 5.41 12.49 -8.47
CA TRP A 92 5.69 13.17 -9.73
C TRP A 92 5.10 14.59 -9.71
N SER A 93 5.92 15.62 -9.96
CA SER A 93 5.48 17.02 -9.80
C SER A 93 4.28 17.40 -10.68
N GLN A 94 4.14 16.77 -11.85
CA GLN A 94 3.09 17.10 -12.81
C GLN A 94 1.67 16.69 -12.37
N VAL A 95 1.53 15.92 -11.29
CA VAL A 95 0.22 15.53 -10.75
C VAL A 95 -0.21 16.32 -9.50
N LEU A 96 0.57 17.33 -9.09
CA LEU A 96 0.37 18.03 -7.81
C LEU A 96 -0.38 19.36 -7.92
N LEU A 97 -0.09 20.17 -8.93
CA LEU A 97 -0.67 21.52 -9.04
C LEU A 97 -2.20 21.46 -9.18
N ALA A 98 -2.87 22.41 -8.53
CA ALA A 98 -4.33 22.54 -8.48
C ALA A 98 -5.06 21.37 -7.79
N GLN A 99 -4.35 20.51 -7.06
CA GLN A 99 -4.96 19.45 -6.28
C GLN A 99 -5.37 19.90 -4.88
N ARG A 100 -6.52 19.38 -4.43
CA ARG A 100 -6.99 19.57 -3.05
C ARG A 100 -6.34 18.57 -2.12
N VAL A 101 -5.90 19.05 -0.98
CA VAL A 101 -5.33 18.25 0.10
C VAL A 101 -6.00 18.60 1.42
N GLN A 102 -5.88 17.71 2.40
CA GLN A 102 -6.28 17.98 3.78
C GLN A 102 -5.08 17.86 4.71
N ILE A 103 -4.89 18.88 5.54
CA ILE A 103 -3.91 18.90 6.62
C ILE A 103 -4.60 18.39 7.88
N MET A 104 -4.04 17.36 8.51
CA MET A 104 -4.61 16.80 9.73
C MET A 104 -4.10 17.58 10.94
N THR A 105 -5.01 18.30 11.61
CA THR A 105 -4.70 19.09 12.82
C THR A 105 -5.38 18.52 14.06
N ASP A 106 -4.99 19.02 15.23
CA ASP A 106 -5.62 18.67 16.52
C ASP A 106 -7.12 19.04 16.57
N ASN A 107 -7.53 20.05 15.77
CA ASN A 107 -8.91 20.55 15.71
C ASN A 107 -9.72 19.95 14.54
N GLY A 108 -9.16 18.95 13.85
CA GLY A 108 -9.75 18.35 12.65
C GLY A 108 -9.04 18.71 11.35
N PRO A 109 -9.52 18.20 10.21
CA PRO A 109 -8.90 18.44 8.91
C PRO A 109 -9.10 19.88 8.43
N VAL A 110 -8.04 20.48 7.92
CA VAL A 110 -8.05 21.78 7.23
C VAL A 110 -7.82 21.54 5.74
N ILE A 111 -8.71 22.06 4.90
CA ILE A 111 -8.59 21.90 3.44
C ILE A 111 -7.63 22.94 2.88
N GLY A 112 -6.76 22.50 1.98
CA GLY A 112 -5.89 23.39 1.21
C GLY A 112 -5.80 22.98 -0.25
N VAL A 113 -5.14 23.82 -1.05
CA VAL A 113 -4.84 23.57 -2.46
C VAL A 113 -3.35 23.71 -2.71
N ILE A 114 -2.76 22.76 -3.44
CA ILE A 114 -1.37 22.88 -3.90
C ILE A 114 -1.32 23.86 -5.06
N GLY A 115 -0.53 24.92 -4.90
CA GLY A 115 -0.36 26.00 -5.87
C GLY A 115 1.11 26.36 -6.08
N SER A 116 1.33 27.25 -7.03
CA SER A 116 2.61 27.89 -7.30
C SER A 116 2.37 29.28 -7.89
N ILE A 117 3.44 30.03 -8.13
CA ILE A 117 3.35 31.31 -8.83
C ILE A 117 2.74 31.08 -10.23
N PRO A 118 1.70 31.84 -10.63
CA PRO A 118 1.03 31.69 -11.91
C PRO A 118 1.99 31.76 -13.12
N PRO A 119 1.79 30.95 -14.17
CA PRO A 119 2.72 30.87 -15.30
C PRO A 119 2.99 32.19 -16.04
N HIS A 120 2.04 33.13 -16.05
CA HIS A 120 2.18 34.44 -16.70
C HIS A 120 3.02 35.43 -15.89
N LEU A 121 3.38 35.10 -14.65
CA LEU A 121 4.29 35.86 -13.79
C LEU A 121 5.69 35.24 -13.72
N LEU A 122 5.89 34.08 -14.38
CA LEU A 122 7.18 33.41 -14.45
C LEU A 122 7.98 33.92 -15.64
N ASP A 123 9.31 33.91 -15.49
CA ASP A 123 10.21 34.03 -16.62
C ASP A 123 10.05 32.85 -17.60
N GLU A 124 10.43 33.06 -18.86
CA GLU A 124 10.28 32.08 -19.94
C GLU A 124 11.03 30.76 -19.66
N ALA A 125 12.19 30.86 -19.00
CA ALA A 125 13.01 29.72 -18.64
C ALA A 125 12.32 28.79 -17.63
N LYS A 126 11.63 29.34 -16.62
CA LYS A 126 10.82 28.56 -15.66
C LYS A 126 9.53 28.06 -16.28
N ARG A 127 8.92 28.83 -17.17
CA ARG A 127 7.67 28.44 -17.84
C ARG A 127 7.81 27.25 -18.78
N SER A 128 9.00 27.06 -19.37
CA SER A 128 9.28 25.96 -20.31
C SER A 128 9.56 24.60 -19.65
N LYS A 129 9.58 24.53 -18.31
CA LYS A 129 9.87 23.31 -17.55
C LYS A 129 8.74 22.97 -16.58
N PRO A 130 8.57 21.68 -16.21
CA PRO A 130 7.68 21.31 -15.12
C PRO A 130 8.01 22.08 -13.84
N MET A 131 6.98 22.46 -13.09
CA MET A 131 7.16 23.14 -11.81
C MET A 131 7.87 22.22 -10.81
N GLU A 132 8.95 22.69 -10.21
CA GLU A 132 9.65 21.97 -9.14
C GLU A 132 8.81 21.95 -7.86
N ILE A 133 8.78 20.80 -7.16
CA ILE A 133 7.98 20.62 -5.94
C ILE A 133 8.39 21.63 -4.85
N THR A 134 9.68 21.98 -4.77
CA THR A 134 10.21 22.95 -3.80
C THR A 134 9.67 24.37 -3.99
N ASN A 135 9.12 24.68 -5.16
CA ASN A 135 8.48 25.96 -5.48
C ASN A 135 6.96 25.91 -5.32
N MET A 136 6.39 24.76 -4.97
CA MET A 136 4.98 24.62 -4.66
C MET A 136 4.72 24.98 -3.20
N LEU A 137 3.52 25.50 -2.95
CA LEU A 137 3.01 25.88 -1.64
C LEU A 137 1.61 25.28 -1.49
N ILE A 138 1.14 25.15 -0.25
CA ILE A 138 -0.26 24.86 0.03
C ILE A 138 -0.92 26.12 0.57
N ASP A 139 -1.99 26.52 -0.08
CA ASP A 139 -2.84 27.64 0.33
C ASP A 139 -4.05 27.08 1.09
N ILE A 140 -4.28 27.61 2.30
CA ILE A 140 -5.41 27.28 3.17
C ILE A 140 -6.34 28.50 3.39
N GLY A 141 -6.09 29.62 2.71
CA GLY A 141 -6.82 30.87 2.85
C GLY A 141 -6.45 31.69 4.09
N ALA A 142 -5.25 31.50 4.65
CA ALA A 142 -4.77 32.27 5.79
C ALA A 142 -4.22 33.64 5.35
N ASP A 143 -4.50 34.69 6.11
CA ASP A 143 -4.03 36.06 5.80
C ASP A 143 -2.51 36.21 6.02
N ASP A 144 -2.00 35.58 7.09
CA ASP A 144 -0.59 35.64 7.48
C ASP A 144 -0.17 34.42 8.30
N ARG A 145 1.10 34.42 8.73
CA ARG A 145 1.68 33.38 9.58
C ARG A 145 0.89 33.14 10.87
N GLU A 146 0.46 34.20 11.54
CA GLU A 146 -0.23 34.09 12.83
C GLU A 146 -1.66 33.58 12.65
N ASP A 147 -2.32 33.97 11.56
CA ASP A 147 -3.62 33.43 11.17
C ASP A 147 -3.56 31.92 10.89
N ALA A 148 -2.57 31.46 10.10
CA ALA A 148 -2.35 30.03 9.87
C ALA A 148 -2.09 29.25 11.18
N LYS A 149 -1.35 29.84 12.14
CA LYS A 149 -1.17 29.23 13.47
C LYS A 149 -2.47 29.18 14.27
N LYS A 150 -3.32 30.22 14.21
CA LYS A 150 -4.64 30.23 14.87
C LYS A 150 -5.56 29.15 14.31
N ILE A 151 -5.49 28.87 13.01
CA ILE A 151 -6.19 27.75 12.35
C ILE A 151 -5.71 26.39 12.91
N GLY A 152 -4.50 26.33 13.48
CA GLY A 152 -3.94 25.16 14.14
C GLY A 152 -2.80 24.49 13.37
N ILE A 153 -2.25 25.16 12.35
CA ILE A 153 -1.16 24.62 11.55
C ILE A 153 0.16 24.61 12.31
N LYS A 154 0.85 23.47 12.27
CA LYS A 154 2.15 23.23 12.90
C LYS A 154 3.05 22.40 11.98
N PRO A 155 4.37 22.65 11.94
CA PRO A 155 5.31 21.73 11.31
C PRO A 155 5.16 20.30 11.85
N GLY A 156 5.34 19.30 10.99
CA GLY A 156 5.21 17.89 11.33
C GLY A 156 3.81 17.30 11.09
N GLN A 157 2.78 18.13 10.88
CA GLN A 157 1.44 17.64 10.56
C GLN A 157 1.39 16.97 9.19
N GLN A 158 0.76 15.80 9.12
CA GLN A 158 0.53 15.10 7.85
C GLN A 158 -0.46 15.86 6.96
N ILE A 159 -0.25 15.72 5.66
CA ILE A 159 -1.07 16.26 4.60
C ILE A 159 -1.37 15.09 3.65
N VAL A 160 -2.63 14.83 3.36
CA VAL A 160 -3.02 13.72 2.47
C VAL A 160 -3.91 14.20 1.32
N PRO A 161 -3.90 13.49 0.19
CA PRO A 161 -4.84 13.72 -0.91
C PRO A 161 -6.31 13.61 -0.48
N ILE A 162 -7.20 14.33 -1.16
CA ILE A 162 -8.64 14.16 -1.03
C ILE A 162 -9.16 13.45 -2.27
N CYS A 163 -9.69 12.24 -2.09
CA CYS A 163 -10.31 11.46 -3.16
C CYS A 163 -11.42 10.56 -2.60
N PRO A 164 -12.70 10.86 -2.86
CA PRO A 164 -13.80 9.99 -2.47
C PRO A 164 -13.76 8.64 -3.19
N PHE A 165 -14.11 7.57 -2.48
CA PHE A 165 -14.26 6.25 -3.08
C PHE A 165 -15.42 6.25 -4.08
N THR A 166 -15.13 5.93 -5.34
CA THR A 166 -16.07 6.11 -6.46
C THR A 166 -16.09 4.87 -7.36
N PRO A 167 -17.16 4.05 -7.31
CA PRO A 167 -17.44 3.06 -8.35
C PRO A 167 -17.56 3.75 -9.72
N MET A 168 -16.85 3.24 -10.73
CA MET A 168 -16.81 3.84 -12.05
C MET A 168 -18.00 3.40 -12.92
N ALA A 169 -18.19 4.06 -14.07
CA ALA A 169 -19.23 3.69 -15.05
C ALA A 169 -19.14 2.23 -15.52
N ASN A 170 -17.93 1.66 -15.52
CA ASN A 170 -17.76 0.21 -15.51
C ASN A 170 -17.64 -0.23 -14.05
N GLU A 171 -18.66 -0.92 -13.54
CA GLU A 171 -18.77 -1.36 -12.14
C GLU A 171 -17.63 -2.30 -11.70
N LYS A 172 -16.88 -2.87 -12.65
CA LYS A 172 -15.67 -3.64 -12.33
C LYS A 172 -14.46 -2.77 -11.96
N LYS A 173 -14.58 -1.45 -12.06
CA LYS A 173 -13.49 -0.50 -11.78
C LYS A 173 -13.88 0.46 -10.68
N ILE A 174 -12.93 0.74 -9.81
CA ILE A 174 -13.14 1.59 -8.65
C ILE A 174 -12.02 2.62 -8.58
N LEU A 175 -12.40 3.89 -8.46
CA LEU A 175 -11.51 5.01 -8.27
C LEU A 175 -11.43 5.37 -6.79
N ALA A 176 -10.22 5.51 -6.26
CA ALA A 176 -9.96 6.00 -4.90
C ALA A 176 -8.50 6.48 -4.78
N LYS A 177 -8.15 7.16 -3.68
CA LYS A 177 -6.73 7.30 -3.28
C LYS A 177 -6.24 6.02 -2.59
N ALA A 178 -4.92 5.91 -2.45
CA ALA A 178 -4.28 4.92 -1.57
C ALA A 178 -4.62 3.45 -1.88
N TRP A 179 -5.01 3.10 -3.11
CA TRP A 179 -5.05 1.68 -3.50
C TRP A 179 -3.69 1.01 -3.25
N ASP A 180 -2.63 1.75 -3.49
CA ASP A 180 -1.29 1.55 -2.94
C ASP A 180 -1.22 2.15 -1.52
N ASN A 181 -1.28 1.36 -0.44
CA ASN A 181 -1.53 -0.10 -0.43
C ASN A 181 -2.65 -0.53 0.52
N ARG A 182 -3.73 0.27 0.53
CA ARG A 182 -4.96 -0.10 1.23
C ARG A 182 -5.61 -1.36 0.64
N TYR A 183 -5.29 -1.72 -0.60
CA TYR A 183 -5.55 -3.05 -1.16
C TYR A 183 -4.98 -4.16 -0.26
N GLY A 184 -3.68 -4.14 0.01
CA GLY A 184 -3.01 -5.16 0.82
C GLY A 184 -3.52 -5.21 2.26
N CYS A 185 -3.81 -4.04 2.85
CA CYS A 185 -4.46 -3.95 4.15
C CYS A 185 -5.81 -4.68 4.19
N GLY A 186 -6.68 -4.41 3.20
CA GLY A 186 -7.99 -5.05 3.13
C GLY A 186 -7.90 -6.55 2.87
N LEU A 187 -6.99 -6.97 1.99
CA LEU A 187 -6.79 -8.39 1.69
C LEU A 187 -6.23 -9.15 2.90
N ALA A 188 -5.35 -8.56 3.70
CA ALA A 188 -4.88 -9.17 4.96
C ALA A 188 -6.03 -9.39 5.96
N ILE A 189 -6.96 -8.44 6.08
CA ILE A 189 -8.17 -8.60 6.90
C ILE A 189 -9.03 -9.74 6.36
N GLU A 190 -9.32 -9.75 5.05
CA GLU A 190 -10.17 -10.77 4.44
C GLU A 190 -9.54 -12.16 4.47
N LEU A 191 -8.21 -12.27 4.42
CA LEU A 191 -7.51 -13.54 4.58
C LEU A 191 -7.81 -14.16 5.95
N LEU A 192 -7.67 -13.39 7.03
CA LEU A 192 -7.97 -13.89 8.38
C LEU A 192 -9.45 -14.26 8.53
N GLU A 193 -10.35 -13.47 7.96
CA GLU A 193 -11.76 -13.81 7.95
C GLU A 193 -12.03 -15.15 7.25
N GLU A 194 -11.41 -15.38 6.09
CA GLU A 194 -11.61 -16.58 5.29
C GLU A 194 -11.11 -17.84 6.00
N VAL A 195 -10.03 -17.73 6.78
CA VAL A 195 -9.37 -18.88 7.46
C VAL A 195 -9.72 -19.01 8.94
N LYS A 196 -10.63 -18.18 9.47
CA LYS A 196 -10.92 -18.13 10.92
C LYS A 196 -11.37 -19.49 11.50
N ASP A 197 -12.15 -20.26 10.72
CA ASP A 197 -12.71 -21.55 11.12
C ASP A 197 -11.91 -22.74 10.55
N GLU A 198 -10.76 -22.47 9.93
CA GLU A 198 -9.92 -23.46 9.26
C GLU A 198 -8.78 -23.95 10.18
N LYS A 199 -8.40 -25.22 10.02
CA LYS A 199 -7.20 -25.78 10.63
C LYS A 199 -6.02 -25.57 9.69
N LEU A 200 -5.22 -24.54 9.94
CA LEU A 200 -4.06 -24.22 9.11
C LEU A 200 -2.85 -25.14 9.42
N PRO A 201 -2.06 -25.53 8.40
CA PRO A 201 -0.83 -26.28 8.59
C PRO A 201 0.36 -25.40 9.06
N ASN A 202 0.11 -24.12 9.33
CA ASN A 202 1.09 -23.09 9.66
C ASN A 202 0.59 -22.14 10.76
N ILE A 203 1.51 -21.31 11.27
CA ILE A 203 1.16 -20.15 12.11
C ILE A 203 1.15 -18.92 11.20
N LEU A 204 -0.03 -18.34 11.01
CA LEU A 204 -0.21 -17.21 10.11
C LEU A 204 -0.18 -15.89 10.88
N TYR A 205 0.70 -14.99 10.45
CA TYR A 205 0.68 -13.57 10.81
C TYR A 205 0.17 -12.79 9.59
N SER A 206 -1.03 -12.22 9.69
CA SER A 206 -1.62 -11.43 8.61
C SER A 206 -1.95 -10.03 9.08
N GLY A 207 -1.49 -9.01 8.36
CA GLY A 207 -1.69 -7.64 8.78
C GLY A 207 -1.09 -6.62 7.83
N ALA A 208 -0.53 -5.56 8.41
CA ALA A 208 0.08 -4.50 7.63
C ALA A 208 1.25 -3.81 8.34
N THR A 209 2.22 -3.39 7.54
CA THR A 209 3.41 -2.63 7.93
C THR A 209 3.16 -1.13 7.96
N VAL A 210 4.14 -0.38 8.44
CA VAL A 210 4.20 1.09 8.38
C VAL A 210 5.41 1.54 7.57
N GLN A 211 5.36 2.77 7.04
CA GLN A 211 6.49 3.44 6.40
C GLN A 211 7.17 2.63 5.26
N GLU A 212 6.37 1.97 4.42
CA GLU A 212 6.87 1.35 3.19
C GLU A 212 7.39 2.43 2.23
N GLU A 213 6.61 3.49 2.04
CA GLU A 213 6.82 4.50 1.00
C GLU A 213 8.08 5.35 1.23
N VAL A 214 8.63 5.29 2.45
CA VAL A 214 9.86 5.99 2.87
C VAL A 214 11.02 5.04 3.14
N GLY A 215 10.92 3.80 2.65
CA GLY A 215 12.02 2.84 2.58
C GLY A 215 11.77 1.52 3.32
N LEU A 216 10.60 0.90 3.15
CA LEU A 216 10.31 -0.47 3.58
C LEU A 216 10.52 -0.70 5.09
N ARG A 217 10.33 0.34 5.91
CA ARG A 217 10.90 0.39 7.26
C ARG A 217 10.17 -0.53 8.22
N GLY A 218 8.84 -0.52 8.18
CA GLY A 218 7.99 -1.36 9.03
C GLY A 218 8.13 -2.84 8.69
N ALA A 219 8.34 -3.19 7.42
CA ALA A 219 8.65 -4.58 7.04
C ALA A 219 9.87 -5.13 7.75
N ARG A 220 10.94 -4.34 7.85
CA ARG A 220 12.16 -4.76 8.56
C ARG A 220 11.88 -5.03 10.04
N THR A 221 11.18 -4.13 10.72
CA THR A 221 10.90 -4.30 12.16
C THR A 221 9.90 -5.41 12.42
N ALA A 222 8.90 -5.57 11.54
CA ALA A 222 7.92 -6.65 11.61
C ALA A 222 8.59 -8.03 11.39
N ALA A 223 9.46 -8.17 10.40
CA ALA A 223 10.19 -9.41 10.15
C ALA A 223 11.09 -9.81 11.33
N ASN A 224 11.73 -8.85 11.99
CA ASN A 224 12.53 -9.11 13.18
C ASN A 224 11.68 -9.52 14.40
N MET A 225 10.45 -8.99 14.51
CA MET A 225 9.53 -9.36 15.59
C MET A 225 8.92 -10.76 15.35
N ILE A 226 8.57 -11.07 14.10
CA ILE A 226 7.83 -12.29 13.74
C ILE A 226 8.77 -13.47 13.47
N ASN A 227 9.96 -13.22 12.92
CA ASN A 227 10.90 -14.23 12.43
C ASN A 227 10.23 -15.24 11.46
N PRO A 228 9.70 -14.79 10.31
CA PRO A 228 8.92 -15.63 9.42
C PRO A 228 9.78 -16.65 8.66
N ASP A 229 9.19 -17.81 8.36
CA ASP A 229 9.78 -18.83 7.51
C ASP A 229 9.58 -18.54 6.01
N ILE A 230 8.50 -17.82 5.68
CA ILE A 230 8.06 -17.46 4.34
C ILE A 230 7.22 -16.17 4.40
N PHE A 231 7.31 -15.34 3.37
CA PHE A 231 6.59 -14.06 3.33
C PHE A 231 5.85 -13.81 2.00
N PHE A 232 4.61 -13.36 2.10
CA PHE A 232 3.82 -12.84 0.98
C PHE A 232 3.53 -11.35 1.19
N ALA A 233 4.24 -10.51 0.45
CA ALA A 233 3.91 -9.09 0.36
C ALA A 233 2.67 -8.91 -0.51
N LEU A 234 1.72 -8.12 -0.05
CA LEU A 234 0.54 -7.71 -0.80
C LEU A 234 0.81 -6.29 -1.27
N ASP A 235 0.72 -6.01 -2.58
CA ASP A 235 1.09 -4.68 -3.09
C ASP A 235 0.37 -4.30 -4.39
N ALA A 236 0.13 -3.01 -4.62
CA ALA A 236 -0.46 -2.48 -5.84
C ALA A 236 0.61 -1.91 -6.76
N SER A 237 0.77 -2.47 -7.96
CA SER A 237 1.81 -2.07 -8.90
C SER A 237 1.26 -1.18 -10.03
N PRO A 238 2.08 -0.37 -10.71
CA PRO A 238 1.60 0.50 -11.77
C PRO A 238 1.10 -0.33 -12.97
N ALA A 239 -0.12 -0.07 -13.43
CA ALA A 239 -0.65 -0.61 -14.67
C ALA A 239 -0.14 0.22 -15.87
N ASN A 240 0.54 -0.41 -16.84
CA ASN A 240 1.01 0.26 -18.05
C ASN A 240 0.14 -0.06 -19.28
N ASP A 241 -1.18 -0.07 -19.10
CA ASP A 241 -2.16 -0.45 -20.12
C ASP A 241 -2.87 0.73 -20.80
N MET A 242 -2.48 1.98 -20.48
CA MET A 242 -3.16 3.19 -20.95
C MET A 242 -3.11 3.39 -22.47
N SER A 243 -2.00 2.98 -23.11
CA SER A 243 -1.85 3.05 -24.57
C SER A 243 -2.67 1.99 -25.30
N GLY A 244 -3.22 1.01 -24.58
CA GLY A 244 -3.83 -0.19 -25.15
C GLY A 244 -2.81 -1.22 -25.66
N ASN A 245 -1.51 -0.99 -25.46
CA ASN A 245 -0.48 -1.97 -25.80
C ASN A 245 -0.57 -3.18 -24.85
N LYS A 246 -0.90 -4.34 -25.41
CA LYS A 246 -1.06 -5.60 -24.65
C LYS A 246 0.27 -6.23 -24.22
N ASN A 247 1.40 -5.76 -24.75
CA ASN A 247 2.72 -6.26 -24.40
C ASN A 247 3.31 -5.58 -23.16
N GLU A 248 2.65 -4.54 -22.66
CA GLU A 248 3.06 -3.85 -21.44
C GLU A 248 2.63 -4.63 -20.20
N PHE A 249 3.43 -4.52 -19.12
CA PHE A 249 3.10 -5.13 -17.84
C PHE A 249 1.95 -4.40 -17.13
N GLY A 250 1.11 -5.16 -16.42
CA GLY A 250 0.02 -4.62 -15.61
C GLY A 250 -1.17 -4.18 -16.45
N GLN A 251 -1.98 -5.17 -16.85
CA GLN A 251 -3.22 -4.98 -17.58
C GLN A 251 -4.40 -5.16 -16.62
N LEU A 252 -5.23 -4.13 -16.47
CA LEU A 252 -6.41 -4.22 -15.60
C LEU A 252 -7.36 -5.33 -16.07
N GLY A 253 -7.84 -6.15 -15.14
CA GLY A 253 -8.77 -7.23 -15.40
C GLY A 253 -8.14 -8.48 -16.02
N LYS A 254 -6.81 -8.61 -15.94
CA LYS A 254 -6.05 -9.79 -16.42
C LYS A 254 -5.51 -10.67 -15.30
N GLY A 255 -5.96 -10.44 -14.07
CA GLY A 255 -5.64 -11.28 -12.92
C GLY A 255 -4.51 -10.71 -12.07
N THR A 256 -4.18 -11.47 -11.02
CA THR A 256 -3.17 -11.11 -10.03
C THR A 256 -1.78 -11.01 -10.65
N LEU A 257 -0.95 -10.13 -10.13
CA LEU A 257 0.43 -9.98 -10.57
C LEU A 257 1.31 -11.03 -9.89
N LEU A 258 2.01 -11.82 -10.71
CA LEU A 258 3.17 -12.60 -10.29
C LEU A 258 4.41 -11.76 -10.57
N ARG A 259 4.88 -11.05 -9.55
CA ARG A 259 6.11 -10.26 -9.66
C ARG A 259 7.31 -11.20 -9.62
N ILE A 260 8.08 -11.24 -10.71
CA ILE A 260 9.29 -12.09 -10.82
C ILE A 260 10.57 -11.29 -10.57
N TYR A 261 10.50 -9.96 -10.71
CA TYR A 261 11.62 -9.05 -10.50
C TYR A 261 11.11 -7.67 -10.08
N ASP A 262 11.82 -7.06 -9.13
CA ASP A 262 11.87 -5.62 -8.94
C ASP A 262 13.26 -5.18 -8.44
N ARG A 263 13.46 -3.87 -8.20
CA ARG A 263 14.77 -3.36 -7.80
C ARG A 263 15.21 -3.84 -6.42
N SER A 264 14.27 -4.28 -5.61
CA SER A 264 14.51 -4.72 -4.24
C SER A 264 14.64 -6.24 -4.11
N MET A 265 14.05 -7.02 -5.03
CA MET A 265 14.06 -8.49 -4.93
C MET A 265 13.96 -9.17 -6.31
N VAL A 266 14.73 -10.24 -6.49
CA VAL A 266 14.47 -11.27 -7.50
C VAL A 266 13.69 -12.39 -6.82
N THR A 267 12.51 -12.73 -7.34
CA THR A 267 11.65 -13.74 -6.68
C THR A 267 12.33 -15.10 -6.71
N HIS A 268 12.47 -15.72 -5.54
CA HIS A 268 13.08 -17.03 -5.37
C HIS A 268 12.42 -18.06 -6.31
N ARG A 269 13.22 -18.89 -6.99
CA ARG A 269 12.70 -19.85 -7.99
C ARG A 269 11.64 -20.77 -7.38
N GLY A 270 11.93 -21.40 -6.25
CA GLY A 270 10.95 -22.21 -5.51
C GLY A 270 9.64 -21.47 -5.18
N MET A 271 9.70 -20.18 -4.83
CA MET A 271 8.49 -19.37 -4.58
C MET A 271 7.70 -19.15 -5.86
N ARG A 272 8.38 -18.83 -6.96
CA ARG A 272 7.75 -18.65 -8.27
C ARG A 272 7.02 -19.91 -8.71
N GLU A 273 7.67 -21.07 -8.64
CA GLU A 273 7.05 -22.35 -9.03
C GLU A 273 5.85 -22.69 -8.14
N TYR A 274 5.96 -22.47 -6.82
CA TYR A 274 4.86 -22.71 -5.89
C TYR A 274 3.63 -21.84 -6.21
N ILE A 275 3.84 -20.57 -6.56
CA ILE A 275 2.76 -19.66 -6.94
C ILE A 275 2.16 -20.06 -8.28
N LEU A 276 2.99 -20.38 -9.27
CA LEU A 276 2.54 -20.82 -10.60
C LEU A 276 1.71 -22.09 -10.52
N ASP A 277 2.21 -23.12 -9.82
CA ASP A 277 1.49 -24.38 -9.64
C ASP A 277 0.14 -24.16 -8.93
N THR A 278 0.14 -23.35 -7.87
CA THR A 278 -1.10 -23.01 -7.15
C THR A 278 -2.09 -22.28 -8.05
N ALA A 279 -1.65 -21.31 -8.84
CA ALA A 279 -2.51 -20.55 -9.74
C ALA A 279 -3.06 -21.44 -10.86
N GLU A 280 -2.20 -22.22 -11.53
CA GLU A 280 -2.57 -23.06 -12.68
C GLU A 280 -3.48 -24.22 -12.28
N SER A 281 -3.17 -24.91 -11.18
CA SER A 281 -3.99 -26.01 -10.66
C SER A 281 -5.37 -25.57 -10.19
N ASN A 282 -5.54 -24.29 -9.83
CA ASN A 282 -6.84 -23.72 -9.42
C ASN A 282 -7.45 -22.81 -10.51
N GLN A 283 -6.87 -22.74 -11.72
CA GLN A 283 -7.35 -21.90 -12.82
C GLN A 283 -7.47 -20.41 -12.48
N ILE A 284 -6.59 -19.91 -11.60
CA ILE A 284 -6.58 -18.52 -11.14
C ILE A 284 -5.86 -17.65 -12.19
N PRO A 285 -6.50 -16.62 -12.77
CA PRO A 285 -5.86 -15.74 -13.72
C PRO A 285 -4.70 -14.97 -13.10
N TYR A 286 -3.55 -14.99 -13.77
CA TYR A 286 -2.37 -14.24 -13.35
C TYR A 286 -1.66 -13.61 -14.56
N GLN A 287 -0.78 -12.66 -14.29
CA GLN A 287 0.12 -12.06 -15.27
C GLN A 287 1.51 -11.89 -14.67
N TYR A 288 2.54 -12.21 -15.45
CA TYR A 288 3.92 -11.90 -15.07
C TYR A 288 4.13 -10.40 -14.95
N PHE A 289 4.93 -9.97 -13.98
CA PHE A 289 5.19 -8.56 -13.74
C PHE A 289 6.67 -8.29 -13.40
N ILE A 290 7.19 -7.21 -13.97
CA ILE A 290 8.54 -6.68 -13.71
C ILE A 290 8.35 -5.22 -13.28
N SER A 291 8.85 -4.88 -12.10
CA SER A 291 8.75 -3.51 -11.56
C SER A 291 10.09 -2.79 -11.56
N GLN A 292 10.03 -1.46 -11.62
CA GLN A 292 11.17 -0.58 -11.33
C GLN A 292 11.15 -0.02 -9.90
N GLY A 293 10.10 -0.32 -9.12
CA GLY A 293 9.99 0.03 -7.70
C GLY A 293 10.57 -1.05 -6.78
N GLY A 294 10.22 -0.97 -5.49
CA GLY A 294 10.41 -2.03 -4.51
C GLY A 294 9.06 -2.54 -3.99
N THR A 295 9.10 -3.39 -2.98
CA THR A 295 7.99 -3.70 -2.05
C THR A 295 8.59 -4.05 -0.69
N ASP A 296 7.75 -4.22 0.33
CA ASP A 296 8.14 -4.81 1.60
C ASP A 296 8.89 -6.15 1.48
N ALA A 297 8.64 -6.95 0.43
CA ALA A 297 9.39 -8.20 0.20
C ALA A 297 10.90 -7.94 0.04
N GLY A 298 11.27 -6.79 -0.51
CA GLY A 298 12.63 -6.29 -0.61
C GLY A 298 13.36 -6.18 0.73
N SER A 299 12.65 -5.86 1.81
CA SER A 299 13.25 -5.82 3.15
C SER A 299 13.12 -7.16 3.88
N VAL A 300 11.99 -7.85 3.75
CA VAL A 300 11.76 -9.09 4.50
C VAL A 300 12.66 -10.22 4.01
N HIS A 301 12.90 -10.34 2.69
CA HIS A 301 13.70 -11.45 2.17
C HIS A 301 15.17 -11.43 2.62
N LEU A 302 15.69 -10.27 3.03
CA LEU A 302 17.05 -10.08 3.57
C LEU A 302 17.09 -10.12 5.10
N SER A 303 15.95 -10.29 5.77
CA SER A 303 15.90 -10.31 7.23
C SER A 303 16.35 -11.67 7.76
N ASN A 304 16.86 -11.69 9.00
CA ASN A 304 17.35 -12.89 9.67
C ASN A 304 18.39 -13.65 8.83
N GLU A 305 18.17 -14.94 8.55
CA GLU A 305 19.03 -15.77 7.71
C GLU A 305 18.59 -15.81 6.23
N GLY A 306 17.66 -14.93 5.86
CA GLY A 306 17.00 -14.91 4.56
C GLY A 306 15.62 -15.56 4.62
N VAL A 307 14.63 -14.92 3.98
CA VAL A 307 13.23 -15.37 3.99
C VAL A 307 12.74 -15.53 2.55
N PRO A 308 12.40 -16.74 2.09
CA PRO A 308 11.71 -16.92 0.82
C PRO A 308 10.46 -16.04 0.76
N SER A 309 10.45 -15.11 -0.19
CA SER A 309 9.45 -14.05 -0.27
C SER A 309 8.90 -13.91 -1.68
N ALA A 310 7.64 -13.52 -1.79
CA ALA A 310 7.00 -13.21 -3.05
C ALA A 310 5.99 -12.07 -2.88
N VAL A 311 5.60 -11.45 -4.00
CA VAL A 311 4.59 -10.41 -4.04
C VAL A 311 3.32 -10.96 -4.69
N ILE A 312 2.19 -10.88 -3.97
CA ILE A 312 0.85 -11.17 -4.47
C ILE A 312 0.16 -9.83 -4.74
N GLY A 313 0.31 -9.34 -5.96
CA GLY A 313 -0.07 -7.98 -6.29
C GLY A 313 -1.31 -7.86 -7.16
N ILE A 314 -1.84 -6.64 -7.24
CA ILE A 314 -2.74 -6.22 -8.32
C ILE A 314 -2.07 -5.09 -9.11
N CYS A 315 -2.57 -4.81 -10.31
CA CYS A 315 -2.19 -3.57 -10.99
C CYS A 315 -3.23 -2.47 -10.75
N SER A 316 -2.74 -1.25 -10.64
CA SER A 316 -3.55 -0.05 -10.47
C SER A 316 -3.06 1.02 -11.43
N ARG A 317 -3.98 1.69 -12.12
CA ARG A 317 -3.64 2.90 -12.89
C ARG A 317 -3.44 4.07 -11.94
N TYR A 318 -2.51 4.96 -12.28
CA TYR A 318 -2.30 6.22 -11.57
C TYR A 318 -1.90 6.07 -10.09
N ILE A 319 -1.14 5.03 -9.74
CA ILE A 319 -0.53 4.95 -8.40
C ILE A 319 0.35 6.17 -8.13
N HIS A 320 0.55 6.49 -6.86
CA HIS A 320 1.27 7.70 -6.41
C HIS A 320 0.69 9.00 -6.99
N THR A 321 -0.64 9.04 -7.10
CA THR A 321 -1.41 10.23 -7.44
C THR A 321 -2.60 10.40 -6.48
N HIS A 322 -3.40 11.46 -6.67
CA HIS A 322 -4.60 11.68 -5.86
C HIS A 322 -5.70 10.64 -6.12
N ALA A 323 -5.74 10.02 -7.30
CA ALA A 323 -6.83 9.12 -7.69
C ALA A 323 -6.30 8.00 -8.58
N SER A 324 -6.39 6.76 -8.09
CA SER A 324 -5.98 5.56 -8.79
C SER A 324 -7.17 4.63 -9.05
N ILE A 325 -7.04 3.76 -10.05
CA ILE A 325 -8.10 2.84 -10.48
C ILE A 325 -7.61 1.41 -10.49
N ILE A 326 -8.33 0.52 -9.80
CA ILE A 326 -8.14 -0.93 -9.85
C ILE A 326 -9.27 -1.64 -10.58
N HIS A 327 -9.11 -2.93 -10.81
CA HIS A 327 -10.15 -3.82 -11.31
C HIS A 327 -10.54 -4.87 -10.25
N VAL A 328 -11.84 -5.07 -10.02
CA VAL A 328 -12.35 -5.96 -8.97
C VAL A 328 -12.06 -7.44 -9.21
N ASP A 329 -11.92 -7.86 -10.47
CA ASP A 329 -11.58 -9.25 -10.81
C ASP A 329 -10.11 -9.56 -10.51
N ASP A 330 -9.21 -8.56 -10.61
CA ASP A 330 -7.80 -8.74 -10.25
C ASP A 330 -7.66 -8.94 -8.74
N TYR A 331 -8.44 -8.16 -7.96
CA TYR A 331 -8.58 -8.34 -6.53
C TYR A 331 -9.07 -9.75 -6.16
N ALA A 332 -10.12 -10.22 -6.83
CA ALA A 332 -10.68 -11.55 -6.58
C ALA A 332 -9.66 -12.66 -6.85
N ALA A 333 -8.93 -12.59 -7.97
CA ALA A 333 -7.87 -13.53 -8.31
C ALA A 333 -6.74 -13.52 -7.27
N ALA A 334 -6.31 -12.33 -6.82
CA ALA A 334 -5.27 -12.20 -5.81
C ALA A 334 -5.70 -12.77 -4.45
N LYS A 335 -6.96 -12.54 -4.05
CA LYS A 335 -7.54 -13.14 -2.84
C LYS A 335 -7.55 -14.65 -2.91
N GLU A 336 -8.07 -15.20 -4.00
CA GLU A 336 -8.15 -16.66 -4.19
C GLU A 336 -6.76 -17.30 -4.13
N LEU A 337 -5.78 -16.71 -4.83
CA LEU A 337 -4.41 -17.19 -4.85
C LEU A 337 -3.80 -17.18 -3.45
N LEU A 338 -3.89 -16.06 -2.73
CA LEU A 338 -3.33 -15.92 -1.40
C LEU A 338 -3.91 -16.93 -0.41
N VAL A 339 -5.24 -17.09 -0.41
CA VAL A 339 -5.93 -18.06 0.48
C VAL A 339 -5.44 -19.48 0.19
N LYS A 340 -5.31 -19.86 -1.09
CA LYS A 340 -4.82 -21.19 -1.46
C LYS A 340 -3.37 -21.43 -1.03
N LEU A 341 -2.49 -20.45 -1.25
CA LEU A 341 -1.10 -20.50 -0.81
C LEU A 341 -1.03 -20.68 0.71
N VAL A 342 -1.75 -19.86 1.48
CA VAL A 342 -1.72 -19.94 2.94
C VAL A 342 -2.27 -21.28 3.44
N LYS A 343 -3.35 -21.80 2.83
CA LYS A 343 -3.93 -23.10 3.24
C LYS A 343 -3.04 -24.30 2.90
N SER A 344 -2.21 -24.22 1.86
CA SER A 344 -1.32 -25.32 1.44
C SER A 344 0.11 -25.19 1.96
N CYS A 345 0.49 -24.07 2.58
CA CYS A 345 1.86 -23.82 3.03
C CYS A 345 2.18 -24.57 4.33
N ASP A 346 2.56 -25.83 4.21
CA ASP A 346 3.07 -26.64 5.33
C ASP A 346 4.62 -26.62 5.40
N ARG A 347 5.18 -27.32 6.39
CA ARG A 347 6.64 -27.37 6.61
C ARG A 347 7.37 -27.95 5.39
N THR A 348 6.83 -29.00 4.80
CA THR A 348 7.40 -29.69 3.63
C THR A 348 7.46 -28.75 2.42
N THR A 349 6.43 -27.92 2.25
CA THR A 349 6.35 -26.93 1.17
C THR A 349 7.45 -25.89 1.32
N VAL A 350 7.65 -25.33 2.52
CA VAL A 350 8.73 -24.37 2.79
C VAL A 350 10.12 -24.98 2.57
N GLU A 351 10.34 -26.21 3.02
CA GLU A 351 11.60 -26.94 2.80
C GLU A 351 11.87 -27.19 1.31
N SER A 352 10.84 -27.59 0.57
CA SER A 352 10.92 -27.81 -0.88
C SER A 352 11.22 -26.51 -1.64
N ILE A 353 10.63 -25.39 -1.20
CA ILE A 353 10.94 -24.07 -1.75
C ILE A 353 12.42 -23.75 -1.54
N ARG A 354 12.95 -23.94 -0.33
CA ARG A 354 14.35 -23.63 0.02
C ARG A 354 15.36 -24.51 -0.73
N GLN A 355 15.02 -25.76 -1.02
CA GLN A 355 15.88 -26.68 -1.78
C GLN A 355 15.93 -26.36 -3.29
N ASN A 356 14.93 -25.64 -3.81
CA ASN A 356 14.84 -25.24 -5.21
C ASN A 356 15.49 -23.86 -5.44
N SER A 357 16.73 -23.72 -4.99
CA SER A 357 17.58 -22.53 -5.09
C SER A 357 18.50 -22.58 -6.31
#